data_AF-A0A485ATH9-F1
#
_entry.id   AF-A0A485ATH9-F1
#
_cell.length_a   1.000
_cell.length_b   1.000
_cell.length_c   1.000
_cell.angle_alpha   90.00
_cell.angle_beta   90.00
_cell.angle_gamma   90.00
#
_symmetry.space_group_name_H-M   'P 1'
#
loop_
_entity.id
_entity.type
_entity.pdbx_description
1 polymer ?
#
loop_
_entity_poly.entity_id
_entity_poly.type
_entity_poly.pdbx_seq_one_letter_code
_entity_poly.pdbx_strand_id
1 'polypeptide(L)'
;MLPVPEVVQQCADLGFGVAEIFAICAPFSAEFNAAFYRHCRADVMVTKASGAEGGYREKVQPCLDAGIPCVVITRPAPLVTGDERLDSLTAFAERLARWQAIESRKQQ
;
A
#
# COMPACT_ATOMS: atom_id res chain seq x y z
N MET A 1 -1.23 -7.54 7.55
CA MET A 1 0.04 -7.82 6.85
C MET A 1 -0.16 -8.95 5.84
N LEU A 2 0.74 -9.14 4.87
CA LEU A 2 0.63 -10.31 3.96
C LEU A 2 0.91 -11.61 4.73
N PRO A 3 0.24 -12.72 4.38
CA PRO A 3 0.42 -14.02 5.03
C PRO A 3 1.70 -14.72 4.53
N VAL A 4 2.84 -14.07 4.67
CA VAL A 4 4.16 -14.59 4.31
C VAL A 4 4.90 -14.97 5.59
N PRO A 5 5.43 -16.21 5.72
CA PRO A 5 6.02 -16.70 6.97
C PRO A 5 7.09 -15.77 7.56
N GLU A 6 7.98 -15.24 6.71
CA GLU A 6 9.04 -14.33 7.14
C GLU A 6 8.48 -13.06 7.78
N VAL A 7 7.42 -12.48 7.22
CA VAL A 7 6.82 -11.25 7.75
C VAL A 7 6.12 -11.54 9.07
N VAL A 8 5.42 -12.68 9.18
CA VAL A 8 4.79 -13.11 10.44
C VAL A 8 5.83 -13.31 11.54
N GLN A 9 6.98 -13.92 11.20
CA GLN A 9 8.09 -14.08 12.15
C GLN A 9 8.65 -12.73 12.60
N GLN A 10 8.82 -11.77 11.68
CA GLN A 10 9.27 -10.41 12.04
C GLN A 10 8.31 -9.74 13.05
N CYS A 11 6.99 -9.92 12.91
CA CYS A 11 6.04 -9.42 13.91
C CYS A 11 6.16 -10.14 15.25
N ALA A 12 6.35 -11.47 15.25
CA ALA A 12 6.57 -12.21 16.48
C ALA A 12 7.87 -11.77 17.20
N ASP A 13 8.95 -11.54 16.45
CA ASP A 13 10.23 -11.06 16.99
C ASP A 13 10.12 -9.65 17.61
N LEU A 14 9.16 -8.84 17.13
CA LEU A 14 8.81 -7.52 17.70
C LEU A 14 7.89 -7.62 18.93
N GLY A 15 7.50 -8.83 19.33
CA GLY A 15 6.68 -9.08 20.52
C GLY A 15 5.18 -9.12 20.29
N PHE A 16 4.70 -9.07 19.04
CA PHE A 16 3.27 -9.18 18.74
C PHE A 16 2.79 -10.63 18.87
N GLY A 17 1.72 -10.82 19.63
CA GLY A 17 1.05 -12.11 19.80
C GLY A 17 0.01 -12.42 18.73
N VAL A 18 -0.55 -13.64 18.78
CA VAL A 18 -1.54 -14.14 17.82
C VAL A 18 -2.83 -13.31 17.74
N ALA A 19 -3.18 -12.59 18.80
CA ALA A 19 -4.37 -11.73 18.85
C ALA A 19 -4.10 -10.31 18.30
N GLU A 20 -2.83 -9.97 18.07
CA GLU A 20 -2.39 -8.65 17.61
C GLU A 20 -2.01 -8.67 16.12
N ILE A 21 -1.97 -9.86 15.51
CA ILE A 21 -1.57 -10.06 14.12
C ILE A 21 -2.75 -10.53 13.27
N PHE A 22 -3.10 -9.72 12.28
CA PHE A 22 -4.02 -10.11 11.21
C PHE A 22 -3.25 -10.24 9.89
N ALA A 23 -3.02 -11.49 9.47
CA ALA A 23 -2.35 -11.84 8.22
C ALA A 23 -3.40 -12.08 7.10
N ILE A 24 -3.74 -11.01 6.37
CA ILE A 24 -4.84 -10.96 5.40
C ILE A 24 -4.41 -10.26 4.11
N CYS A 25 -4.99 -10.63 2.96
CA CYS A 25 -4.62 -10.11 1.65
C CYS A 25 -5.66 -9.12 1.10
N ALA A 26 -5.18 -7.96 0.63
CA ALA A 26 -5.95 -6.85 0.07
C ALA A 26 -6.20 -7.04 -1.46
N PRO A 27 -7.06 -6.22 -2.10
CA PRO A 27 -7.74 -5.02 -1.61
C PRO A 27 -8.92 -5.30 -0.67
N PHE A 28 -9.23 -4.35 0.21
CA PHE A 28 -10.38 -4.40 1.10
C PHE A 28 -11.36 -3.28 0.77
N SER A 29 -12.66 -3.56 0.88
CA SER A 29 -13.68 -2.54 0.78
C SER A 29 -13.68 -1.63 2.02
N ALA A 30 -14.24 -0.43 1.86
CA ALA A 30 -14.47 0.47 2.99
C ALA A 30 -15.35 -0.17 4.08
N GLU A 31 -16.36 -0.96 3.68
CA GLU A 31 -17.25 -1.66 4.61
C GLU A 31 -16.52 -2.71 5.44
N PHE A 32 -15.65 -3.50 4.81
CA PHE A 32 -14.81 -4.47 5.51
C PHE A 32 -13.92 -3.76 6.54
N ASN A 33 -13.24 -2.71 6.12
CA ASN A 33 -12.36 -1.94 7.01
C ASN A 33 -13.15 -1.31 8.17
N ALA A 34 -14.34 -0.76 7.93
CA ALA A 34 -15.24 -0.27 8.99
C ALA A 34 -15.57 -1.36 10.02
N ALA A 35 -15.94 -2.55 9.56
CA ALA A 35 -16.23 -3.68 10.46
C ALA A 35 -14.98 -4.13 11.22
N PHE A 36 -13.83 -4.15 10.53
CA PHE A 36 -12.55 -4.52 11.10
C PHE A 36 -12.10 -3.55 12.20
N TYR A 37 -12.21 -2.24 11.99
CA TYR A 37 -11.85 -1.23 12.99
C TYR A 37 -12.72 -1.33 14.24
N ARG A 38 -14.02 -1.60 14.07
CA ARG A 38 -14.94 -1.88 15.20
C ARG A 38 -14.58 -3.16 15.94
N HIS A 39 -14.23 -4.22 15.22
CA HIS A 39 -13.81 -5.49 15.82
C HIS A 39 -12.55 -5.32 16.67
N CYS A 40 -11.55 -4.61 16.14
CA CYS A 40 -10.32 -4.30 16.86
C CYS A 40 -10.50 -3.28 18.00
N ARG A 41 -11.65 -2.60 18.08
CA ARG A 41 -11.89 -1.47 19.00
C ARG A 41 -10.77 -0.43 18.90
N ALA A 42 -10.40 -0.08 17.66
CA ALA A 42 -9.25 0.78 17.42
C ALA A 42 -9.48 2.21 17.93
N ASP A 43 -8.63 2.66 18.86
CA ASP A 43 -8.60 4.06 19.32
C ASP A 43 -7.91 4.99 18.31
N VAL A 44 -6.97 4.46 17.53
CA VAL A 44 -6.22 5.18 16.49
C VAL A 44 -5.92 4.21 15.35
N MET A 45 -5.98 4.69 14.11
CA MET A 45 -5.59 3.96 12.92
C MET A 45 -4.33 4.58 12.31
N VAL A 46 -3.29 3.78 12.09
CA VAL A 46 -2.05 4.21 11.42
C VAL A 46 -1.96 3.53 10.06
N THR A 47 -1.72 4.28 9.00
CA THR A 47 -1.56 3.74 7.65
C THR A 47 -0.59 4.54 6.80
N LYS A 48 -0.24 4.01 5.63
CA LYS A 48 0.59 4.73 4.64
C LYS A 48 -0.27 5.27 3.51
N ALA A 49 0.13 6.39 2.93
CA ALA A 49 -0.43 6.91 1.67
C ALA A 49 -0.07 5.97 0.49
N SER A 50 -0.90 4.95 0.25
CA SER A 50 -0.65 3.90 -0.75
C SER A 50 -1.19 4.19 -2.16
N GLY A 51 -1.71 5.40 -2.41
CA GLY A 51 -2.39 5.72 -3.68
C GLY A 51 -3.70 4.94 -3.86
N ALA A 52 -4.36 5.14 -5.02
CA ALA A 52 -5.65 4.54 -5.34
C ALA A 52 -5.59 3.00 -5.37
N GLU A 53 -4.63 2.42 -6.10
CA GLU A 53 -4.44 0.96 -6.21
C GLU A 53 -4.23 0.28 -4.85
N GLY A 54 -3.63 0.99 -3.89
CA GLY A 54 -3.43 0.48 -2.54
C GLY A 54 -4.67 0.55 -1.65
N GLY A 55 -5.81 1.01 -2.15
CA GLY A 55 -7.05 1.19 -1.39
C GLY A 55 -6.95 2.29 -0.34
N TYR A 56 -6.28 3.42 -0.64
CA TYR A 56 -6.06 4.48 0.34
C TYR A 56 -7.37 5.07 0.88
N ARG A 57 -8.36 5.32 0.00
CA ARG A 57 -9.65 5.88 0.43
C ARG A 57 -10.44 4.88 1.28
N GLU A 58 -10.40 3.61 0.90
CA GLU A 58 -11.09 2.51 1.58
C GLU A 58 -10.55 2.28 2.99
N LYS A 59 -9.32 2.70 3.27
CA LYS A 59 -8.71 2.68 4.62
C LYS A 59 -9.09 3.91 5.45
N VAL A 60 -9.07 5.10 4.85
CA VAL A 60 -9.21 6.37 5.58
C VAL A 60 -10.68 6.72 5.83
N GLN A 61 -11.55 6.56 4.83
CA GLN A 61 -12.95 6.99 4.94
C GLN A 61 -13.67 6.36 6.15
N PRO A 62 -13.53 5.04 6.42
CA PRO A 62 -14.18 4.43 7.58
C PRO A 62 -13.70 4.99 8.93
N CYS A 63 -12.45 5.44 9.03
CA CYS A 63 -11.94 6.10 10.24
C CYS A 63 -12.64 7.45 10.46
N LEU A 64 -12.76 8.25 9.39
CA LEU A 64 -13.44 9.55 9.45
C LEU A 64 -14.92 9.39 9.86
N ASP A 65 -15.61 8.43 9.25
CA ASP A 65 -17.02 8.17 9.51
C ASP A 65 -17.26 7.69 10.95
N ALA A 66 -16.32 6.92 11.51
CA ALA A 66 -16.38 6.40 12.88
C ALA A 66 -15.78 7.33 13.95
N GLY A 67 -15.22 8.48 13.56
CA GLY A 67 -14.53 9.39 14.47
C GLY A 67 -13.22 8.83 15.06
N ILE A 68 -12.60 7.86 14.39
CA ILE A 68 -11.31 7.28 14.79
C ILE A 68 -10.19 8.16 14.23
N PRO A 69 -9.29 8.72 15.07
CA PRO A 69 -8.08 9.40 14.60
C PRO A 69 -7.28 8.56 13.61
N CYS A 70 -6.99 9.13 12.44
CA CYS A 70 -6.25 8.45 11.36
C CYS A 70 -4.90 9.14 11.11
N VAL A 71 -3.80 8.46 11.42
CA VAL A 71 -2.44 8.92 11.16
C VAL A 71 -1.97 8.34 9.82
N VAL A 72 -1.73 9.22 8.86
CA VAL A 72 -1.27 8.84 7.53
C VAL A 72 0.21 9.17 7.35
N ILE A 73 1.04 8.14 7.19
CA ILE A 73 2.44 8.26 6.84
C ILE A 73 2.54 8.55 5.34
N THR A 74 3.03 9.74 5.01
CA THR A 74 3.27 10.18 3.64
C THR A 74 4.62 9.68 3.12
N ARG A 75 4.81 9.74 1.79
CA ARG A 75 6.08 9.35 1.17
C ARG A 75 7.16 10.40 1.54
N PRO A 76 8.37 9.99 1.95
CA PRO A 76 9.49 10.90 2.17
C PRO A 76 9.87 11.66 0.89
N ALA A 77 10.36 12.89 1.04
CA ALA A 77 10.94 13.69 -0.04
C ALA A 77 12.49 13.60 -0.03
N PRO A 78 13.18 13.69 -1.18
CA PRO A 78 12.61 13.91 -2.51
C PRO A 78 11.98 12.63 -3.08
N LEU A 79 10.98 12.83 -3.94
CA LEU A 79 10.40 11.75 -4.74
C LEU A 79 11.48 11.13 -5.65
N VAL A 80 11.16 9.98 -6.25
CA VAL A 80 12.05 9.26 -7.18
C VAL A 80 12.68 10.23 -8.18
N THR A 81 14.01 10.21 -8.26
CA THR A 81 14.80 11.02 -9.21
C THR A 81 15.14 10.19 -10.44
N GLY A 82 14.99 10.77 -11.62
CA GLY A 82 15.33 10.16 -12.90
C GLY A 82 15.00 11.12 -14.04
N ASP A 83 15.44 10.80 -15.26
CA ASP A 83 15.24 11.66 -16.44
C ASP A 83 13.76 11.79 -16.85
N GLU A 84 12.94 10.81 -16.48
CA GLU A 84 11.55 10.73 -16.86
C GLU A 84 10.73 10.11 -15.71
N ARG A 85 9.55 10.68 -15.44
CA ARG A 85 8.59 10.14 -14.47
C ARG A 85 7.42 9.51 -15.22
N LEU A 86 7.15 8.25 -14.92
CA LEU A 86 6.01 7.50 -15.45
C LEU A 86 4.94 7.43 -14.36
N ASP A 87 3.78 8.00 -14.62
CA ASP A 87 2.68 8.15 -13.63
C ASP A 87 1.46 7.28 -13.95
N SER A 88 1.52 6.51 -15.03
CA SER A 88 0.45 5.65 -15.51
C SER A 88 0.99 4.41 -16.22
N LEU A 89 0.15 3.39 -16.32
CA LEU A 89 0.46 2.18 -17.10
C LEU A 89 0.67 2.51 -18.58
N THR A 90 -0.08 3.47 -19.13
CA THR A 90 0.07 3.92 -20.51
C THR A 90 1.44 4.57 -20.74
N ALA A 91 1.83 5.53 -19.88
CA ALA A 91 3.15 6.15 -19.97
C ALA A 91 4.27 5.10 -19.87
N PHE A 92 4.09 4.09 -18.99
CA PHE A 92 5.00 2.97 -18.89
C PHE A 92 5.07 2.13 -20.16
N ALA A 93 3.92 1.74 -20.72
CA ALA A 93 3.86 0.93 -21.94
C ALA A 93 4.55 1.63 -23.13
N GLU A 94 4.32 2.93 -23.29
CA GLU A 94 4.98 3.72 -24.34
C GLU A 94 6.49 3.80 -24.14
N ARG A 95 6.95 4.04 -22.89
CA ARG A 95 8.38 4.08 -22.57
C ARG A 95 9.05 2.71 -22.77
N LEU A 96 8.33 1.64 -22.46
CA LEU A 96 8.77 0.26 -22.68
C LEU A 96 8.91 -0.03 -24.18
N ALA A 97 7.93 0.37 -24.99
CA ALA A 97 8.00 0.22 -26.45
C ALA A 97 9.17 1.00 -27.05
N ARG A 98 9.41 2.25 -26.59
CA ARG A 98 10.59 3.05 -27.00
C ARG A 98 11.89 2.33 -26.65
N TRP A 99 11.98 1.76 -25.44
CA TRP A 99 13.16 1.02 -25.00
C TRP A 99 13.43 -0.22 -25.85
N GLN A 100 12.40 -1.04 -26.08
CA GLN A 100 12.50 -2.24 -26.91
C GLN A 100 12.97 -1.92 -28.34
N ALA A 101 12.45 -0.86 -28.95
CA ALA A 101 12.87 -0.42 -30.28
C ALA A 101 14.31 0.12 -30.36
N ILE A 102 14.86 0.61 -29.25
CA ILE A 102 16.28 1.03 -29.17
C ILE A 102 17.18 -0.20 -29.06
N GLU A 103 16.82 -1.17 -28.22
CA GLU A 103 17.62 -2.38 -28.02
C GLU A 103 17.66 -3.27 -29.26
N SER A 104 16.56 -3.40 -30.01
CA SER A 104 16.55 -4.11 -31.30
C SER A 104 17.47 -3.49 -32.34
N ARG A 105 17.76 -2.18 -32.26
CA ARG A 105 18.68 -1.46 -33.16
C ARG A 105 20.15 -1.57 -32.76
N LYS A 106 20.46 -1.95 -31.52
CA LYS A 106 21.84 -2.18 -31.06
C LYS A 106 22.34 -3.59 -31.38
N GLN A 107 21.43 -4.52 -31.67
CA GLN A 107 21.74 -5.93 -31.98
C GLN A 107 21.94 -6.20 -33.47
N GLN A 108 21.87 -5.17 -34.32
CA GLN A 108 22.05 -5.22 -35.76
C GLN A 108 23.19 -4.29 -36.19
#